data_AF-A0A0K2VKU4-F1
#
_entry.id   AF-A0A0K2VKU4-F1
#
_cell.length_a   1.000
_cell.length_b   1.000
_cell.length_c   1.000
_cell.angle_alpha   90.00
_cell.angle_beta   90.00
_cell.angle_gamma   90.00
#
_symmetry.space_group_name_H-M   'P 1'
#
loop_
_entity.id
_entity.type
_entity.pdbx_description
1 polymer ?
#
loop_
_entity_poly.entity_id
_entity_poly.type
_entity_poly.pdbx_seq_one_letter_code
_entity_poly.pdbx_strand_id
1 'polypeptide(L)'
;LQCRAISSSCSSTPLECGSTPAELLGARRIRTQLDGYLPSPPQPSSSSPPSLRTKEFKIKMTVWYLRQPKWVTGVLQKKIGDVLWSVQTPQGMVKRHMNQLRPRVQVE
;
A
#
# COMPACT_ATOMS: atom_id res chain seq x y z
N LEU A 1 -33.25 5.96 -14.09
CA LEU A 1 -31.78 5.96 -13.95
C LEU A 1 -31.45 6.62 -12.62
N GLN A 2 -31.24 5.81 -11.58
CA GLN A 2 -31.08 6.28 -10.20
C GLN A 2 -29.59 6.16 -9.83
N CYS A 3 -28.87 7.27 -9.85
CA CYS A 3 -27.47 7.32 -9.45
C CYS A 3 -27.39 7.07 -7.94
N ARG A 4 -26.98 5.87 -7.54
CA ARG A 4 -26.61 5.57 -6.15
C ARG A 4 -25.34 6.36 -5.81
N ALA A 5 -25.49 7.43 -5.04
CA ALA A 5 -24.37 8.16 -4.46
C ALA A 5 -23.77 7.35 -3.29
N ILE A 6 -22.73 6.57 -3.57
CA ILE A 6 -21.92 5.84 -2.55
C ILE A 6 -20.66 6.67 -2.17
N SER A 7 -20.56 7.94 -2.61
CA SER A 7 -19.32 8.73 -2.48
C SER A 7 -19.18 9.55 -1.19
N SER A 8 -20.23 9.64 -0.35
CA SER A 8 -20.22 10.49 0.85
C SER A 8 -19.65 9.82 2.10
N SER A 9 -19.69 8.48 2.19
CA SER A 9 -19.26 7.75 3.39
C SER A 9 -17.73 7.76 3.57
N CYS A 10 -16.96 7.41 2.53
CA CYS A 10 -15.50 7.30 2.67
C CYS A 10 -14.76 8.64 2.75
N SER A 11 -15.40 9.76 2.37
CA SER A 11 -14.75 11.08 2.34
C SER A 11 -14.80 11.83 3.67
N SER A 12 -15.72 11.44 4.57
CA SER A 12 -15.97 12.11 5.85
C SER A 12 -15.56 11.28 7.07
N THR A 13 -15.12 10.02 6.87
CA THR A 13 -14.56 9.20 7.94
C THR A 13 -13.15 9.66 8.28
N PRO A 14 -12.84 9.99 9.54
CA PRO A 14 -11.49 10.34 9.94
C PRO A 14 -10.56 9.13 9.72
N LEU A 15 -9.40 9.39 9.13
CA LEU A 15 -8.30 8.43 9.06
C LEU A 15 -7.61 8.34 10.44
N GLU A 16 -6.69 7.38 10.61
CA GLU A 16 -5.88 7.26 11.84
C GLU A 16 -5.07 8.53 12.18
N CYS A 17 -4.83 9.40 11.19
CA CYS A 17 -4.20 10.71 11.37
C CYS A 17 -5.16 11.82 11.85
N GLY A 18 -6.44 11.50 12.08
CA GLY A 18 -7.46 12.43 12.56
C GLY A 18 -8.06 13.36 11.50
N SER A 19 -7.47 13.42 10.30
CA SER A 19 -8.02 14.15 9.15
C SER A 19 -8.87 13.24 8.26
N THR A 20 -9.85 13.83 7.60
CA THR A 20 -10.67 13.15 6.61
C THR A 20 -10.03 13.22 5.22
N PRO A 21 -10.27 12.25 4.32
CA PRO A 21 -9.79 12.33 2.94
C PRO A 21 -10.25 13.59 2.19
N ALA A 22 -11.45 14.13 2.51
CA ALA A 22 -11.93 15.38 1.95
C ALA A 22 -11.08 16.59 2.36
N GLU A 23 -10.57 16.61 3.60
CA GLU A 23 -9.67 17.66 4.08
C GLU A 23 -8.29 17.56 3.40
N LEU A 24 -7.77 16.34 3.23
CA LEU A 24 -6.47 16.11 2.56
C LEU A 24 -6.49 16.46 1.07
N LEU A 25 -7.61 16.19 0.37
CA LEU A 25 -7.72 16.39 -1.08
C LEU A 25 -8.26 17.77 -1.46
N GLY A 26 -9.14 18.35 -0.64
CA GLY A 26 -9.89 19.55 -0.99
C GLY A 26 -9.64 20.76 -0.11
N ALA A 27 -8.74 20.66 0.88
CA ALA A 27 -8.48 21.68 1.91
C ALA A 27 -9.75 22.27 2.57
N ARG A 28 -10.87 21.55 2.47
CA ARG A 28 -12.17 21.98 2.97
C ARG A 28 -12.79 20.86 3.79
N ARG A 29 -13.14 21.18 5.03
CA ARG A 29 -13.93 20.30 5.89
C ARG A 29 -15.39 20.40 5.45
N ILE A 30 -16.00 19.27 5.08
CA ILE A 30 -17.44 19.23 4.80
C ILE A 30 -18.14 19.33 6.15
N ARG A 31 -18.72 20.50 6.45
CA ARG A 31 -19.46 20.72 7.70
C ARG A 31 -20.69 19.83 7.71
N THR A 32 -20.79 18.96 8.71
CA THR A 32 -21.98 18.17 8.98
C THR A 32 -22.70 18.73 10.21
N GLN A 33 -23.98 18.43 10.37
CA GLN A 33 -24.76 18.83 11.55
C GLN A 33 -24.17 18.31 12.87
N LEU A 34 -23.39 17.22 12.80
CA LEU A 34 -22.71 16.64 13.96
C LEU A 34 -21.46 17.41 14.39
N ASP A 35 -20.88 18.21 13.48
CA ASP A 35 -19.66 19.00 13.74
C ASP A 35 -19.91 20.08 14.80
N GLY A 36 -21.15 20.59 14.89
CA GLY A 36 -21.56 21.60 15.88
C GLY A 36 -21.66 21.10 17.32
N TYR A 37 -21.56 19.78 17.55
CA TYR A 37 -21.67 19.17 18.87
C TYR A 37 -20.31 18.74 19.46
N LEU A 38 -19.21 18.92 18.74
CA LEU A 38 -17.89 18.44 19.16
C LEU A 38 -17.12 19.51 19.97
N PRO A 39 -16.53 19.17 21.13
CA PRO A 39 -15.56 20.03 21.80
C PRO A 39 -14.26 20.16 20.98
N SER A 40 -13.52 21.25 21.18
CA SER A 40 -12.29 21.58 20.41
C SER A 40 -11.25 20.45 20.45
N PRO A 41 -10.68 20.02 19.31
CA PRO A 41 -9.80 18.85 19.28
C PRO A 41 -8.38 19.15 19.83
N PRO A 42 -7.79 18.23 20.61
CA PRO A 42 -6.38 18.29 21.01
C PRO A 42 -5.43 17.98 19.84
N GLN A 43 -4.20 18.52 19.89
CA GLN A 43 -3.19 18.40 18.82
C GLN A 43 -2.61 16.97 18.75
N PRO A 44 -2.42 16.39 17.54
CA PRO A 44 -1.89 15.04 17.40
C PRO A 44 -0.36 15.01 17.53
N SER A 45 0.15 14.22 18.48
CA SER A 45 1.57 13.84 18.57
C SER A 45 1.88 12.68 17.63
N SER A 46 2.74 12.90 16.63
CA SER A 46 3.12 11.89 15.63
C SER A 46 4.42 11.17 15.99
N SER A 47 4.34 9.86 16.25
CA SER A 47 5.45 8.95 15.94
C SER A 47 4.94 7.51 15.82
N SER A 48 4.84 7.03 14.58
CA SER A 48 4.57 5.61 14.31
C SER A 48 5.90 4.84 14.37
N PRO A 49 6.01 3.72 15.11
CA PRO A 49 7.25 2.94 15.13
C PRO A 49 7.44 2.19 13.80
N PRO A 50 8.68 2.08 13.27
CA PRO A 50 8.97 1.26 12.11
C PRO A 50 8.87 -0.22 12.52
N SER A 51 7.79 -0.89 12.11
CA SER A 51 7.62 -2.31 12.40
C SER A 51 8.02 -3.20 11.20
N LEU A 52 8.85 -4.19 11.52
CA LEU A 52 8.95 -5.54 10.94
C LEU A 52 9.89 -5.81 9.75
N ARG A 53 10.93 -6.59 10.07
CA ARG A 53 11.70 -7.54 9.25
C ARG A 53 11.71 -7.26 7.75
N THR A 54 12.66 -6.44 7.32
CA THR A 54 12.97 -6.22 5.90
C THR A 54 13.41 -7.54 5.27
N LYS A 55 12.63 -8.05 4.30
CA LYS A 55 13.05 -9.16 3.45
C LYS A 55 14.17 -8.67 2.54
N GLU A 56 15.37 -9.17 2.71
CA GLU A 56 16.49 -8.84 1.83
C GLU A 56 16.46 -9.68 0.56
N PHE A 57 16.41 -9.02 -0.59
CA PHE A 57 16.47 -9.65 -1.90
C PHE A 57 17.75 -9.22 -2.61
N LYS A 58 18.46 -10.19 -3.20
CA LYS A 58 19.66 -9.95 -3.99
C LYS A 58 19.36 -10.06 -5.49
N ILE A 59 20.08 -9.28 -6.28
CA ILE A 59 20.03 -9.37 -7.74
C ILE A 59 20.56 -10.75 -8.16
N LYS A 60 19.97 -11.34 -9.22
CA LYS A 60 20.19 -12.72 -9.72
C LYS A 60 19.68 -13.85 -8.82
N MET A 61 18.96 -13.55 -7.74
CA MET A 61 18.33 -14.61 -6.92
C MET A 61 17.10 -15.19 -7.63
N THR A 62 16.95 -16.51 -7.56
CA THR A 62 15.74 -17.20 -8.01
C THR A 62 14.64 -17.03 -6.97
N VAL A 63 13.49 -16.50 -7.39
CA VAL A 63 12.35 -16.21 -6.52
C VAL A 63 11.07 -16.78 -7.10
N TRP A 64 10.11 -17.03 -6.23
CA TRP A 64 8.73 -17.25 -6.63
C TRP A 64 8.02 -15.90 -6.71
N TYR A 65 7.33 -15.62 -7.82
CA TYR A 65 6.48 -14.45 -7.97
C TYR A 65 5.02 -14.86 -8.16
N LEU A 66 4.10 -14.04 -7.64
CA LEU A 66 2.67 -14.28 -7.78
C LEU A 66 2.19 -13.91 -9.19
N ARG A 67 1.69 -14.91 -9.93
CA ARG A 67 0.95 -14.77 -11.20
C ARG A 67 -0.42 -15.40 -10.99
N GLN A 68 -1.35 -14.61 -10.43
CA GLN A 68 -2.66 -15.08 -9.96
C GLN A 68 -3.27 -16.14 -10.90
N PRO A 69 -3.68 -17.31 -10.39
CA PRO A 69 -3.68 -17.76 -8.99
C PRO A 69 -2.40 -18.51 -8.54
N LYS A 70 -1.37 -18.64 -9.37
CA LYS A 70 -0.21 -19.52 -9.12
C LYS A 70 1.07 -18.76 -8.79
N TRP A 71 1.95 -19.38 -8.00
CA TRP A 71 3.32 -18.93 -7.82
C TRP A 71 4.18 -19.51 -8.93
N VAL A 72 4.94 -18.65 -9.61
CA VAL A 72 5.79 -19.02 -10.76
C VAL A 72 7.23 -18.64 -10.45
N THR A 73 8.19 -19.40 -10.97
CA THR A 73 9.62 -19.10 -10.79
C THR A 73 10.06 -17.96 -11.70
N GLY A 74 10.89 -17.07 -11.18
CA GLY A 74 11.58 -16.06 -11.97
C GLY A 74 12.89 -15.64 -11.31
N VAL A 75 13.71 -14.89 -12.05
CA VAL A 75 15.01 -14.41 -11.56
C VAL A 75 14.95 -12.90 -11.35
N LEU A 76 15.38 -12.42 -10.19
CA LEU A 76 15.45 -10.99 -9.94
C LEU A 76 16.55 -10.33 -10.77
N GLN A 77 16.19 -9.34 -11.58
CA GLN A 77 17.12 -8.60 -12.43
C GLN A 77 17.51 -7.26 -11.82
N LYS A 78 16.52 -6.47 -11.38
CA LYS A 78 16.72 -5.07 -10.97
C LYS A 78 15.79 -4.67 -9.84
N LYS A 79 16.29 -3.91 -8.88
CA LYS A 79 15.50 -3.22 -7.86
C LYS A 79 14.98 -1.88 -8.42
N ILE A 80 13.68 -1.62 -8.26
CA ILE A 80 13.01 -0.38 -8.70
C ILE A 80 12.42 0.30 -7.46
N GLY A 81 13.10 1.32 -6.92
CA GLY A 81 12.72 1.92 -5.63
C GLY A 81 12.89 0.94 -4.47
N ASP A 82 12.19 1.14 -3.36
CA ASP A 82 12.39 0.31 -2.16
C ASP A 82 11.63 -1.01 -2.19
N VAL A 83 10.43 -1.01 -2.78
CA VAL A 83 9.49 -2.14 -2.71
C VAL A 83 9.23 -2.84 -4.03
N LEU A 84 9.60 -2.26 -5.18
CA LEU A 84 9.29 -2.83 -6.49
C LEU A 84 10.54 -3.52 -7.09
N TRP A 85 10.33 -4.65 -7.73
CA TRP A 85 11.40 -5.45 -8.33
C TRP A 85 11.03 -5.86 -9.75
N SER A 86 12.06 -5.95 -10.60
CA SER A 86 11.95 -6.50 -11.95
C SER A 86 12.34 -7.98 -11.94
N VAL A 87 11.42 -8.84 -12.35
CA VAL A 87 11.59 -10.29 -12.44
C VAL A 87 11.68 -10.69 -13.91
N GLN A 88 12.74 -11.42 -14.27
CA GLN A 88 12.87 -12.07 -15.56
C GLN A 88 12.08 -13.37 -15.56
N THR A 89 11.22 -13.52 -16.55
CA THR A 89 10.40 -14.70 -16.79
C THR A 89 10.65 -15.20 -18.21
N PRO A 90 10.31 -16.45 -18.56
CA PRO A 90 10.40 -16.93 -19.94
C PRO A 90 9.52 -16.13 -20.92
N GLN A 91 8.50 -15.43 -20.42
CA GLN A 91 7.56 -14.64 -21.22
C GLN A 91 7.99 -13.17 -21.37
N GLY A 92 9.06 -12.77 -20.69
CA GLY A 92 9.55 -11.38 -20.67
C GLY A 92 9.80 -10.86 -19.26
N MET A 93 9.89 -9.54 -19.14
CA MET A 93 10.23 -8.86 -17.89
C MET A 93 8.97 -8.32 -17.20
N VAL A 94 8.76 -8.67 -15.93
CA VAL A 94 7.58 -8.24 -15.16
C VAL A 94 7.97 -7.48 -13.90
N LYS A 95 7.24 -6.41 -13.59
CA LYS A 95 7.42 -5.64 -12.35
C LYS A 95 6.50 -6.19 -11.26
N ARG A 96 7.05 -6.46 -10.07
CA ARG A 96 6.31 -7.04 -8.93
C ARG A 96 6.68 -6.36 -7.63
N HIS A 97 5.68 -6.21 -6.76
CA HIS A 97 5.87 -5.68 -5.41
C HIS A 97 6.58 -6.73 -4.54
N MET A 98 7.37 -6.31 -3.56
CA MET A 98 8.13 -7.16 -2.65
C MET A 98 7.24 -8.23 -1.98
N ASN A 99 6.02 -7.87 -1.60
CA ASN A 99 5.04 -8.81 -1.01
C ASN A 99 4.57 -9.92 -1.97
N GLN A 100 4.71 -9.70 -3.27
CA GLN A 100 4.39 -10.67 -4.32
C GLN A 100 5.60 -11.55 -4.69
N LEU A 101 6.70 -11.43 -3.95
CA LEU A 101 7.91 -12.24 -4.12
C LEU A 101 8.14 -13.10 -2.89
N ARG A 102 8.63 -14.32 -3.11
CA ARG A 102 9.11 -15.22 -2.05
C ARG A 102 10.49 -15.73 -2.42
N PRO A 103 11.46 -15.68 -1.48
CA PRO A 103 12.75 -16.30 -1.70
C PRO A 103 12.56 -17.81 -1.89
N ARG A 104 13.23 -18.37 -2.89
CA ARG A 104 13.43 -19.82 -2.97
C ARG A 104 14.70 -20.07 -2.16
N VAL A 105 14.56 -20.52 -0.91
CA VAL A 105 15.73 -20.90 -0.11
C VAL A 105 16.44 -22.02 -0.88
N GLN A 106 17.55 -21.70 -1.53
CA GLN A 106 18.49 -22.70 -1.97
C GLN A 106 19.35 -22.96 -0.74
N VAL A 107 18.98 -24.00 0.00
CA VAL A 107 19.92 -24.64 0.92
C VAL A 107 20.97 -25.24 -0.01
N GLU A 108 22.16 -24.64 -0.01
CA GLU A 108 23.36 -25.25 -0.54
C GLU A 108 23.90 -26.25 0.49
#